data_AF-A0A5A5TCW1-F1
#
_entry.id   AF-A0A5A5TCW1-F1
#
_cell.length_a   1.000
_cell.length_b   1.000
_cell.length_c   1.000
_cell.angle_alpha   90.00
_cell.angle_beta   90.00
_cell.angle_gamma   90.00
#
_symmetry.space_group_name_H-M   'P 1'
#
loop_
_entity.id
_entity.type
_entity.pdbx_description
1 polymer ?
#
loop_
_entity_poly.entity_id
_entity_poly.type
_entity_poly.pdbx_seq_one_letter_code
_entity_poly.pdbx_strand_id
1 'polypeptide(L)'
;MTTIPSDQHITYQLQYRKCGKASCSTCRNGQGHGPYWYAYWRVGSRLRSGYIGKVRPSQLSTAASVTTKELAEQPVAVAHSYAVSAASATTTTSSARR
;
A
#
# COMPACT_ATOMS: atom_id res chain seq x y z
N MET A 1 8.77 9.84 17.64
CA MET A 1 9.23 9.82 16.23
C MET A 1 10.17 11.00 16.06
N THR A 2 11.33 10.81 15.44
CA THR A 2 12.32 11.91 15.29
C THR A 2 11.79 12.93 14.28
N THR A 3 11.68 14.19 14.69
CA THR A 3 11.36 15.30 13.78
C THR A 3 12.56 15.54 12.86
N ILE A 4 12.37 15.41 11.55
CA ILE A 4 13.40 15.66 10.54
C ILE A 4 13.35 17.15 10.18
N PRO A 5 14.46 17.89 10.28
CA PRO A 5 14.47 19.31 9.92
C PRO A 5 14.33 19.48 8.41
N SER A 6 13.56 20.48 7.99
CA SER A 6 13.34 20.82 6.57
C SER A 6 14.30 21.90 6.06
N ASP A 7 14.95 22.63 6.97
CA ASP A 7 15.87 23.75 6.71
C ASP A 7 17.35 23.33 6.56
N GLN A 8 17.66 22.04 6.69
CA GLN A 8 19.03 21.52 6.68
C GLN A 8 19.28 20.57 5.50
N HIS A 9 20.56 20.37 5.16
CA HIS A 9 20.94 19.34 4.20
C HIS A 9 20.68 17.94 4.77
N ILE A 10 19.75 17.22 4.16
CA ILE A 10 19.37 15.86 4.54
C ILE A 10 19.85 14.88 3.48
N THR A 11 20.59 13.85 3.91
CA THR A 11 20.92 12.69 3.07
C THR A 11 19.97 11.54 3.37
N TYR A 12 19.35 10.97 2.34
CA TYR A 12 18.43 9.85 2.47
C TYR A 12 19.10 8.55 2.02
N GLN A 13 18.97 7.49 2.81
CA GLN A 13 19.53 6.18 2.48
C GLN A 13 18.54 5.04 2.78
N LEU A 14 18.56 4.01 1.93
CA LEU A 14 17.85 2.75 2.14
C LEU A 14 18.66 1.84 3.04
N GLN A 15 18.03 1.29 4.08
CA GLN A 15 18.70 0.40 5.02
C GLN A 15 17.83 -0.78 5.41
N TYR A 16 18.45 -1.96 5.43
CA TYR A 16 17.87 -3.16 6.02
C TYR A 16 18.15 -3.19 7.53
N ARG A 17 17.24 -3.79 8.30
CA ARG A 17 17.33 -3.93 9.76
C ARG A 17 17.09 -5.37 10.17
N LYS A 18 17.95 -5.90 11.04
CA LYS A 18 17.72 -7.20 11.68
C LYS A 18 16.78 -7.02 12.87
N CYS A 19 15.74 -7.84 12.99
CA CYS A 19 14.77 -7.74 14.09
C CYS A 19 15.23 -8.39 15.40
N GLY A 20 16.38 -9.09 15.40
CA GLY A 20 16.94 -9.75 16.58
C GLY A 20 16.25 -11.06 17.00
N LYS A 21 15.10 -11.42 16.39
CA LYS A 21 14.42 -12.68 16.69
C LYS A 21 15.16 -13.87 16.10
N ALA A 22 15.53 -14.84 16.95
CA ALA A 22 16.24 -16.04 16.53
C ALA A 22 15.48 -16.84 15.47
N SER A 23 14.15 -16.89 15.55
CA SER A 23 13.28 -17.61 14.60
C SER A 23 13.00 -16.88 13.28
N CYS A 24 13.51 -15.66 13.08
CA CYS A 24 13.22 -14.90 11.87
C CYS A 24 14.04 -15.41 10.68
N SER A 25 13.40 -16.15 9.77
CA SER A 25 14.01 -16.65 8.54
C SER A 25 14.49 -15.52 7.62
N THR A 26 13.73 -14.43 7.48
CA THR A 26 14.11 -13.25 6.68
C THR A 26 15.43 -12.63 7.15
N CYS A 27 15.66 -12.57 8.46
CA CYS A 27 16.91 -12.03 9.03
C CYS A 27 18.06 -13.03 9.05
N ARG A 28 17.76 -14.33 9.04
CA ARG A 28 18.76 -15.41 9.04
C ARG A 28 19.32 -15.66 7.65
N ASN A 29 18.44 -15.69 6.64
CA ASN A 29 18.78 -16.10 5.28
C ASN A 29 19.04 -14.91 4.34
N GLY A 30 18.85 -13.68 4.79
CA GLY A 30 18.94 -12.48 3.96
C GLY A 30 19.43 -11.25 4.71
N GLN A 31 19.30 -10.09 4.05
CA GLN A 31 19.79 -8.80 4.55
C GLN A 31 19.01 -8.27 5.77
N GLY A 32 17.86 -8.87 6.09
CA GLY A 32 16.95 -8.44 7.15
C GLY A 32 15.72 -7.75 6.58
N HIS A 33 14.94 -7.12 7.46
CA HIS A 33 13.72 -6.42 7.07
C HIS A 33 14.06 -5.08 6.41
N GLY A 34 13.39 -4.79 5.31
CA GLY A 34 13.59 -3.56 4.56
C GLY A 34 13.58 -3.81 3.06
N PRO A 35 14.07 -2.85 2.27
CA PRO A 35 14.80 -1.68 2.74
C PRO A 35 13.87 -0.58 3.27
N TYR A 36 14.30 0.11 4.33
CA TYR A 36 13.61 1.28 4.87
C TYR A 36 14.39 2.56 4.64
N TRP A 37 13.68 3.67 4.48
CA TRP A 37 14.26 5.00 4.40
C TRP A 37 14.67 5.53 5.76
N TYR A 38 15.90 6.01 5.82
CA TYR A 38 16.45 6.80 6.90
C TYR A 38 16.94 8.15 6.37
N ALA A 39 16.71 9.20 7.15
CA ALA A 39 17.31 10.52 6.97
C ALA A 39 18.55 10.66 7.85
N TYR A 40 19.55 11.36 7.34
CA TYR A 40 20.79 11.71 8.03
C TYR A 40 21.02 13.21 7.92
N TRP A 41 21.29 13.85 9.05
CA TRP A 41 21.58 15.29 9.12
C TRP A 41 22.52 15.60 10.29
N ARG A 42 23.16 16.77 10.25
CA ARG A 42 24.08 17.20 11.31
C ARG A 42 23.42 18.23 12.20
N VAL A 43 23.48 18.00 13.51
CA VAL A 43 23.13 19.00 14.53
C VAL A 43 24.42 19.39 15.23
N GLY A 44 25.01 20.51 14.79
CA GLY A 44 26.37 20.93 15.18
C GLY A 44 27.42 19.88 14.82
N SER A 45 28.13 19.37 15.82
CA SER A 45 29.15 18.33 15.65
C SER A 45 28.60 16.90 15.58
N ARG A 46 27.30 16.69 15.86
CA ARG A 46 26.70 15.35 15.97
C ARG A 46 25.90 14.98 14.73
N LEU A 47 26.15 13.78 14.19
CA LEU A 47 25.29 13.17 13.17
C LEU A 47 24.03 12.61 13.83
N ARG A 48 22.87 12.99 13.33
CA ARG A 48 21.56 12.48 13.73
C ARG A 48 20.95 11.66 12.61
N SER A 49 20.09 10.73 12.99
CA SER A 49 19.32 9.92 12.06
C SER A 49 17.85 9.86 12.46
N GLY A 50 16.98 9.71 11.47
CA GLY A 50 15.54 9.64 11.62
C GLY A 50 14.96 8.55 10.74
N TYR A 51 14.06 7.74 11.31
CA TYR A 51 13.31 6.74 10.55
C TYR A 51 12.15 7.39 9.80
N ILE A 52 12.04 7.09 8.51
CA ILE A 52 10.97 7.63 7.66
C ILE A 52 9.92 6.56 7.37
N GLY A 53 10.35 5.36 6.95
CA GLY A 53 9.42 4.30 6.56
C GLY A 53 9.79 3.64 5.24
N LYS A 54 8.79 3.14 4.51
CA LYS A 54 8.99 2.42 3.23
C LYS A 54 9.08 3.36 2.02
N VAL A 55 8.46 4.54 2.10
CA VAL A 55 8.37 5.50 0.99
C VAL A 55 9.26 6.70 1.27
N ARG A 56 9.98 7.17 0.24
CA ARG A 56 10.84 8.36 0.37
C ARG A 56 9.97 9.63 0.37
N PRO A 57 10.29 10.66 1.17
CA PRO A 57 9.50 11.90 1.21
C PRO A 57 9.37 12.61 -0.15
N SER A 58 10.39 12.54 -1.00
CA SER A 58 10.33 13.10 -2.36
C SER A 58 9.24 12.47 -3.23
N GLN A 59 8.80 11.24 -2.93
CA GLN A 59 7.73 10.56 -3.65
C GLN A 59 6.34 10.79 -3.03
N LEU A 60 6.27 11.27 -1.79
CA LEU A 60 5.01 11.62 -1.13
C LEU A 60 4.45 12.95 -1.66
N SER A 61 5.32 13.88 -2.08
CA SER A 61 4.90 15.18 -2.64
C SER A 61 4.09 15.06 -3.94
N THR A 62 4.18 13.95 -4.67
CA THR A 62 3.41 13.70 -5.89
C THR A 62 2.08 12.97 -5.60
N ALA A 63 1.99 12.24 -4.49
CA ALA A 63 0.81 11.43 -4.17
C ALA A 63 -0.24 12.17 -3.30
N ALA A 64 0.13 13.27 -2.64
CA ALA A 64 -0.74 13.95 -1.67
C ALA A 64 -1.62 15.08 -2.24
N SER A 65 -1.54 15.42 -3.54
CA SER A 65 -2.34 16.50 -4.13
C SER A 65 -3.68 16.05 -4.74
N VAL A 66 -4.08 14.78 -4.61
CA VAL A 66 -5.38 14.30 -5.13
C VAL A 66 -6.39 14.10 -4.00
N THR A 67 -6.78 15.19 -3.33
CA THR A 67 -8.06 15.27 -2.60
C THR A 67 -8.36 16.73 -2.37
N THR A 68 -9.10 17.31 -3.32
CA THR A 68 -10.08 18.34 -2.99
C THR A 68 -11.29 18.19 -3.92
N LYS A 69 -12.42 17.90 -3.27
CA LYS A 69 -13.78 18.31 -3.62
C LYS A 69 -14.56 17.45 -4.62
N GLU A 70 -15.20 16.41 -4.11
CA GLU A 70 -16.56 16.05 -4.57
C GLU A 70 -17.34 15.41 -3.42
N LEU A 71 -17.83 16.26 -2.51
CA LEU A 71 -18.97 15.95 -1.65
C LEU A 71 -20.03 17.01 -1.98
N ALA A 72 -20.90 16.66 -2.92
CA ALA A 72 -22.18 17.26 -3.35
C ALA A 72 -22.33 16.79 -4.81
N GLU A 73 -23.28 15.98 -5.23
CA GLU A 73 -24.71 16.01 -4.95
C GLU A 73 -25.29 14.66 -5.45
N GLN A 74 -26.08 13.95 -4.64
CA GLN A 74 -27.13 13.08 -5.20
C GLN A 74 -28.27 14.01 -5.65
N PRO A 75 -29.04 13.79 -6.74
CA PRO A 75 -29.65 12.50 -7.09
C PRO A 75 -29.90 12.27 -8.62
N VAL A 76 -30.26 11.05 -9.03
CA VAL A 76 -31.49 10.78 -9.82
C VAL A 76 -31.51 9.32 -10.31
N ALA A 77 -32.64 8.68 -10.04
CA ALA A 77 -33.02 7.36 -10.47
C ALA A 77 -32.90 7.16 -11.99
N VAL A 78 -32.56 5.96 -12.42
CA VAL A 78 -33.22 5.27 -13.53
C VAL A 78 -32.97 3.77 -13.36
N ALA A 79 -34.06 3.03 -13.21
CA ALA A 79 -34.10 1.60 -13.26
C ALA A 79 -33.75 1.12 -14.68
N HIS A 80 -32.80 0.20 -14.81
CA HIS A 80 -32.74 -0.69 -15.97
C HIS A 80 -32.70 -2.13 -15.46
N SER A 81 -33.89 -2.71 -15.46
CA SER A 81 -34.16 -4.14 -15.32
C SER A 81 -33.36 -4.93 -16.36
N TYR A 82 -32.45 -5.79 -15.93
CA TYR A 82 -31.87 -6.79 -16.80
C TYR A 82 -32.92 -7.88 -17.04
N ALA A 83 -33.51 -7.85 -18.22
CA ALA A 83 -34.35 -8.93 -18.73
C ALA A 83 -33.46 -10.09 -19.18
N VAL A 84 -33.72 -11.24 -18.55
CA VAL A 84 -33.77 -12.61 -19.07
C VAL A 84 -32.66 -13.11 -20.01
N SER A 85 -31.99 -14.18 -19.58
CA SER A 85 -31.58 -15.29 -20.45
C SER A 85 -31.29 -16.51 -19.57
N ALA A 86 -32.33 -17.33 -19.34
CA ALA A 86 -32.20 -18.66 -18.78
C ALA A 86 -32.89 -19.63 -19.74
N ALA A 87 -32.11 -20.31 -20.57
CA ALA A 87 -32.53 -21.53 -21.23
C ALA A 87 -31.27 -22.33 -21.61
N SER A 88 -30.86 -23.22 -20.73
CA SER A 88 -29.99 -24.34 -21.07
C SER A 88 -30.42 -25.58 -20.29
N ALA A 89 -30.30 -26.71 -21.00
CA ALA A 89 -30.37 -28.10 -20.57
C ALA A 89 -31.80 -28.69 -20.43
N THR A 90 -32.28 -29.47 -21.40
CA THR A 90 -32.01 -30.92 -21.62
C THR A 90 -32.44 -31.80 -20.44
N THR A 91 -33.29 -32.79 -20.67
CA THR A 91 -32.96 -34.25 -20.71
C THR A 91 -34.23 -35.09 -20.49
N THR A 92 -34.28 -36.23 -21.18
CA THR A 92 -34.86 -37.51 -20.74
C THR A 92 -36.31 -37.81 -21.11
N THR A 93 -36.49 -38.36 -22.32
CA THR A 93 -37.56 -39.33 -22.57
C THR A 93 -37.04 -40.72 -22.17
N SER A 94 -37.60 -41.28 -21.10
CA SER A 94 -37.37 -42.67 -20.69
C SER A 94 -38.70 -43.42 -20.64
N SER A 95 -38.70 -44.59 -21.28
CA SER A 95 -39.77 -45.58 -21.40
C SER A 95 -40.48 -45.94 -20.09
N ALA A 96 -41.81 -46.12 -20.14
CA ALA A 96 -42.51 -47.14 -19.36
C ALA A 96 -43.95 -47.42 -19.86
N ARG A 97 -44.15 -48.67 -20.34
CA ARG A 97 -45.30 -49.58 -20.14
C ARG A 97 -46.74 -49.04 -20.31
N ARG A 98 -47.50 -49.64 -21.24
CA ARG A 98 -48.32 -50.85 -21.04
C ARG A 98 -48.93 -51.31 -22.36
#